data_AF-A0A3S3UR84-F1
#
_entry.id   AF-A0A3S3UR84-F1
#
_cell.length_a   1.000
_cell.length_b   1.000
_cell.length_c   1.000
_cell.angle_alpha   90.00
_cell.angle_beta   90.00
_cell.angle_gamma   90.00
#
_symmetry.space_group_name_H-M   'P 1'
#
loop_
_entity.id
_entity.type
_entity.pdbx_description
1 polymer ?
#
loop_
_entity_poly.entity_id
_entity_poly.type
_entity_poly.pdbx_seq_one_letter_code
_entity_poly.pdbx_strand_id
1 'polypeptide(L)'
;MRFVAYQATAQAQARLNNLIFYGPLNRAAFNYIEPSVAAKLPTAPENIDKQFFYDPAYWEAQSSSGKTNTEVLVERWTQWVAS
;
A
#
# COMPACT_ATOMS: atom_id res chain seq x y z
N MET A 1 -17.14 10.25 9.71
CA MET A 1 -16.96 10.55 8.25
C MET A 1 -16.18 11.82 7.94
N ARG A 2 -16.37 12.96 8.64
CA ARG A 2 -15.66 14.23 8.32
C ARG A 2 -14.13 14.12 8.29
N PHE A 3 -13.55 13.40 9.24
CA PHE A 3 -12.10 13.19 9.30
C PHE A 3 -11.56 12.41 8.09
N VAL A 4 -12.19 11.28 7.73
CA VAL A 4 -11.80 10.48 6.57
C VAL A 4 -11.90 11.31 5.28
N ALA A 5 -12.97 12.10 5.13
CA ALA A 5 -13.13 12.99 3.99
C ALA A 5 -12.00 14.03 3.90
N TYR A 6 -11.59 14.62 5.02
CA TYR A 6 -10.43 15.52 5.07
C TYR A 6 -9.14 14.80 4.69
N GLN A 7 -8.88 13.61 5.24
CA GLN A 7 -7.67 12.83 4.94
C GLN A 7 -7.60 12.37 3.46
N ALA A 8 -8.75 12.26 2.78
CA ALA A 8 -8.82 11.95 1.34
C ALA A 8 -8.49 13.16 0.44
N THR A 9 -8.37 14.38 0.98
CA THR A 9 -8.03 15.58 0.20
C THR A 9 -6.59 15.54 -0.32
N ALA A 10 -6.34 16.20 -1.44
CA ALA A 10 -5.01 16.26 -2.07
C ALA A 10 -3.95 16.85 -1.12
N GLN A 11 -4.29 17.93 -0.42
CA GLN A 11 -3.39 18.63 0.48
C GLN A 11 -3.07 17.81 1.73
N ALA A 12 -4.07 17.12 2.30
CA ALA A 12 -3.84 16.26 3.47
C ALA A 12 -2.91 15.08 3.12
N GLN A 13 -3.14 14.42 1.97
CA GLN A 13 -2.25 13.36 1.52
C GLN A 13 -0.84 13.88 1.22
N ALA A 14 -0.70 14.96 0.44
CA ALA A 14 0.61 15.51 0.09
C ALA A 14 1.44 15.90 1.32
N ARG A 15 0.80 16.43 2.39
CA ARG A 15 1.49 16.69 3.66
C ARG A 15 2.12 15.42 4.23
N LEU A 16 1.39 14.30 4.22
CA LEU A 16 1.92 13.02 4.66
C LEU A 16 3.03 12.53 3.72
N ASN A 17 2.81 12.57 2.41
CA ASN A 17 3.76 12.03 1.42
C ASN A 17 5.11 12.77 1.41
N ASN A 18 5.12 14.05 1.75
CA ASN A 18 6.36 14.82 1.94
C ASN A 18 7.12 14.45 3.24
N LEU A 19 6.46 13.85 4.22
CA LEU A 19 7.06 13.43 5.50
C LEU A 19 7.48 11.95 5.50
N ILE A 20 6.65 11.09 4.91
CA ILE A 20 6.89 9.65 4.75
C ILE A 20 6.65 9.28 3.29
N PHE A 21 7.63 8.61 2.66
CA PHE A 21 7.65 8.39 1.21
C PHE A 21 6.73 7.23 0.79
N TYR A 22 5.49 7.25 1.25
CA TYR A 22 4.41 6.46 0.68
C TYR A 22 3.77 7.23 -0.47
N GLY A 23 3.24 6.52 -1.46
CA GLY A 23 2.52 7.13 -2.58
C GLY A 23 1.13 7.65 -2.16
N PRO A 24 0.64 8.77 -2.72
CA PRO A 24 -0.73 9.19 -2.52
C PRO A 24 -1.71 8.25 -3.23
N LEU A 25 -2.90 8.08 -2.64
CA LEU A 25 -4.04 7.45 -3.32
C LEU A 25 -4.79 8.47 -4.19
N ASN A 26 -4.73 9.76 -3.84
CA ASN A 26 -5.33 10.85 -4.59
C ASN A 26 -4.30 11.46 -5.55
N ARG A 27 -4.52 11.28 -6.87
CA ARG A 27 -3.61 11.80 -7.91
C ARG A 27 -3.41 13.32 -7.85
N ALA A 28 -4.39 14.08 -7.37
CA ALA A 28 -4.24 15.53 -7.25
C ALA A 28 -3.24 15.95 -6.15
N ALA A 29 -2.83 15.03 -5.27
CA ALA A 29 -1.81 15.28 -4.26
C ALA A 29 -0.44 15.59 -4.87
N PHE A 30 -0.13 15.04 -6.06
CA PHE A 30 1.14 15.32 -6.74
C PHE A 30 1.36 16.80 -7.08
N ASN A 31 0.30 17.61 -7.14
CA ASN A 31 0.40 19.06 -7.30
C ASN A 31 1.03 19.77 -6.08
N TYR A 32 1.12 19.08 -4.94
CA TYR A 32 1.58 19.63 -3.66
C TYR A 32 2.74 18.81 -3.05
N ILE A 33 3.25 17.80 -3.76
CA ILE A 33 4.40 17.00 -3.33
C ILE A 33 5.65 17.59 -3.98
N GLU A 34 6.70 17.77 -3.19
CA GLU A 34 7.97 18.28 -3.69
C GLU A 34 8.51 17.37 -4.82
N PRO A 35 8.97 17.90 -5.96
CA PRO A 35 9.43 17.06 -7.08
C PRO A 35 10.52 16.06 -6.69
N SER A 36 11.41 16.44 -5.78
CA SER A 36 12.49 15.60 -5.26
C SER A 36 11.98 14.45 -4.37
N VAL A 37 10.81 14.61 -3.75
CA VAL A 37 10.10 13.57 -3.01
C VAL A 37 9.30 12.69 -3.99
N ALA A 38 8.57 13.30 -4.92
CA ALA A 38 7.73 12.60 -5.89
C ALA A 38 8.49 11.51 -6.66
N ALA A 39 9.73 11.80 -7.08
CA ALA A 39 10.60 10.84 -7.77
C ALA A 39 11.01 9.62 -6.92
N LYS A 40 10.93 9.72 -5.59
CA LYS A 40 11.32 8.66 -4.65
C LYS A 40 10.14 7.81 -4.17
N LEU A 41 8.91 8.19 -4.51
CA LEU A 41 7.73 7.47 -4.06
C LEU A 41 7.63 6.10 -4.76
N PRO A 42 7.09 5.07 -4.10
CA PRO A 42 6.79 3.78 -4.74
C PRO A 42 5.89 3.93 -5.97
N THR A 43 5.01 4.93 -5.99
CA THR A 43 4.09 5.20 -7.11
C THR A 43 4.70 6.03 -8.23
N ALA A 44 5.99 6.42 -8.15
CA ALA A 44 6.66 7.10 -9.24
C ALA A 44 6.76 6.17 -10.47
N PRO A 45 6.62 6.68 -11.71
CA PRO A 45 6.67 5.84 -12.91
C PRO A 45 7.90 4.93 -12.99
N GLU A 46 9.08 5.44 -12.64
CA GLU A 46 10.32 4.65 -12.66
C GLU A 46 10.41 3.58 -11.55
N ASN A 47 9.59 3.69 -10.50
CA ASN A 47 9.59 2.77 -9.36
C ASN A 47 8.45 1.75 -9.46
N ILE A 48 7.32 2.14 -10.04
CA ILE A 48 6.12 1.28 -10.11
C ILE A 48 6.34 0.08 -11.04
N ASP A 49 7.10 0.24 -12.11
CA ASP A 49 7.43 -0.83 -13.07
C ASP A 49 8.37 -1.90 -12.48
N LYS A 50 8.98 -1.64 -11.32
CA LYS A 50 9.92 -2.54 -10.65
C LYS A 50 9.27 -3.33 -9.50
N GLN A 51 7.97 -3.16 -9.28
CA GLN A 51 7.25 -3.77 -8.16
C GLN A 51 6.42 -4.97 -8.57
N PHE A 52 6.18 -5.84 -7.59
CA PHE A 52 5.08 -6.80 -7.65
C PHE A 52 3.88 -6.20 -6.93
N PHE A 53 2.71 -6.30 -7.55
CA PHE A 53 1.48 -5.82 -6.95
C PHE A 53 0.90 -6.87 -6.02
N TYR A 54 0.45 -6.43 -4.85
CA TYR A 54 -0.36 -7.25 -3.97
C TYR A 54 -1.66 -7.63 -4.70
N ASP A 55 -1.99 -8.92 -4.71
CA ASP A 55 -3.21 -9.46 -5.30
C ASP A 55 -4.20 -9.85 -4.19
N PRO A 56 -5.19 -8.99 -3.85
CA PRO A 56 -6.16 -9.30 -2.82
C PRO A 56 -6.94 -10.59 -3.11
N ALA A 57 -7.26 -10.87 -4.38
CA ALA A 57 -8.04 -12.04 -4.75
C ALA A 57 -7.26 -13.33 -4.46
N TYR A 58 -5.97 -13.35 -4.76
CA TYR A 58 -5.11 -14.47 -4.36
C TYR A 58 -5.08 -14.65 -2.84
N TRP A 59 -4.87 -13.57 -2.09
CA TRP A 59 -4.71 -13.65 -0.63
C TRP A 59 -6.01 -13.99 0.11
N GLU A 60 -7.16 -13.63 -0.45
CA GLU A 60 -8.51 -13.93 0.06
C GLU A 60 -9.09 -15.25 -0.46
N ALA A 61 -8.50 -15.85 -1.51
CA ALA A 61 -8.96 -17.12 -2.06
C ALA A 61 -8.92 -18.23 -1.00
N GLN A 62 -10.03 -18.96 -0.89
CA GLN A 62 -10.16 -20.08 0.03
C GLN A 62 -9.60 -21.37 -0.60
N SER A 63 -8.83 -22.11 0.19
CA SER A 63 -8.40 -23.47 -0.12
C SER A 63 -9.52 -24.49 0.17
N SER A 64 -9.28 -25.76 -0.17
CA SER A 64 -10.22 -26.85 0.16
C SER A 64 -10.45 -27.04 1.66
N SER A 65 -9.60 -26.47 2.52
CA SER A 65 -9.78 -26.45 3.98
C SER A 65 -10.77 -25.39 4.47
N GLY A 66 -11.28 -24.53 3.58
CA GLY A 66 -12.10 -23.37 3.93
C GLY A 66 -11.31 -22.14 4.41
N LYS A 67 -10.01 -22.29 4.67
CA LYS A 67 -9.11 -21.18 5.03
C LYS A 67 -8.63 -20.43 3.79
N THR A 68 -8.50 -19.12 3.92
CA THR A 68 -7.86 -18.22 2.96
C THR A 68 -6.37 -18.55 2.82
N ASN A 69 -5.78 -18.17 1.68
CA ASN A 69 -4.33 -18.30 1.49
C ASN A 69 -3.53 -17.53 2.54
N THR A 70 -4.05 -16.39 3.01
CA THR A 70 -3.46 -15.62 4.13
C THR A 70 -3.39 -16.46 5.40
N GLU A 71 -4.49 -17.07 5.82
CA GLU A 71 -4.54 -17.90 7.04
C GLU A 71 -3.60 -19.11 6.95
N VAL A 72 -3.62 -19.81 5.81
CA VAL A 72 -2.73 -20.96 5.58
C VAL A 72 -1.26 -20.56 5.67
N LEU A 73 -0.88 -19.41 5.09
CA LEU A 73 0.51 -18.95 5.10
C LEU A 73 0.94 -18.42 6.47
N VAL A 74 0.06 -17.74 7.21
CA VAL A 74 0.34 -17.29 8.58
C VAL A 74 0.61 -18.50 9.49
N GLU A 75 -0.19 -19.56 9.42
CA GLU A 75 0.02 -20.77 10.23
C GLU A 75 1.38 -21.41 9.95
N ARG A 76 1.74 -21.55 8.66
CA ARG A 76 3.04 -22.08 8.25
C ARG A 76 4.18 -21.19 8.70
N TRP A 77 4.03 -19.88 8.58
CA TRP A 77 5.03 -18.91 9.00
C TRP A 77 5.26 -18.96 10.51
N THR A 78 4.20 -19.01 11.32
CA THR A 78 4.30 -19.13 12.77
C THR A 78 5.02 -20.41 13.18
N GLN A 79 4.73 -21.54 12.53
CA GLN A 79 5.43 -22.79 12.77
C GLN A 79 6.92 -22.71 12.43
N TRP A 80 7.26 -22.08 11.31
CA TRP A 80 8.64 -21.93 10.85
C TRP A 80 9.47 -20.97 11.72
N VAL A 81 8.90 -19.83 12.15
CA VAL A 81 9.64 -18.88 13.00
C VAL A 81 9.85 -19.42 14.42
N ALA A 82 8.99 -20.32 14.89
CA ALA A 82 9.11 -20.93 16.22
C ALA A 82 10.07 -22.14 16.27
N SER A 83 10.58 -22.61 15.12
CA SER A 83 11.55 -23.71 15.01
C SER A 83 12.98 -23.20 15.03
#